data_AF-A0A495QA79-F1
#
_entry.id   AF-A0A495QA79-F1
#
_cell.length_a   1.000
_cell.length_b   1.000
_cell.length_c   1.000
_cell.angle_alpha   90.00
_cell.angle_beta   90.00
_cell.angle_gamma   90.00
#
_symmetry.space_group_name_H-M   'P 1'
#
loop_
_entity.id
_entity.type
_entity.pdbx_description
1 polymer ?
#
loop_
_entity_poly.entity_id
_entity_poly.type
_entity_poly.pdbx_seq_one_letter_code
_entity_poly.pdbx_strand_id
1 'polypeptide(L)'
;MSVSAHAYETPQYDAVSSLVRDEFIDGVELGLSQNELCTVLISDLSAVCARLDMNPDELRQEPLAFTEEDGLFVGPWSLAVKIARRVAELNGEAVMQQVIEKEERIELESVHGRTYTVGREREKRWVPPEHLKERHAKQLMAVNIVREWCGKEVIERLDELEALREEVRRLGLLVERAIAELRQCGQTTIAATMESDLGVPVSRLVLRRRKKK
;
A
#
# COMPACT_ATOMS: atom_id res chain seq x y z
N MET A 1 6.32 30.71 -6.37
CA MET A 1 5.17 29.87 -6.77
C MET A 1 5.46 29.30 -8.16
N SER A 2 6.08 28.12 -8.26
CA SER A 2 6.44 27.51 -9.56
C SER A 2 6.41 25.98 -9.53
N VAL A 3 5.53 25.36 -8.75
CA VAL A 3 5.67 23.92 -8.40
C VAL A 3 4.70 22.99 -9.15
N SER A 4 3.64 23.49 -9.79
CA SER A 4 2.57 22.59 -10.30
C SER A 4 2.85 21.94 -11.66
N ALA A 5 3.59 22.59 -12.57
CA ALA A 5 3.73 22.11 -13.95
C ALA A 5 4.51 20.80 -14.12
N HIS A 6 5.32 20.39 -13.13
CA HIS A 6 6.14 19.17 -13.18
C HIS A 6 5.85 18.19 -12.04
N ALA A 7 4.74 18.36 -11.31
CA ALA A 7 4.47 17.47 -10.17
C ALA A 7 4.41 16.00 -10.61
N TYR A 8 3.93 15.70 -11.82
CA TYR A 8 3.91 14.35 -12.43
C TYR A 8 5.27 13.64 -12.50
N GLU A 9 6.39 14.38 -12.45
CA GLU A 9 7.74 13.82 -12.47
C GLU A 9 8.27 13.50 -11.07
N THR A 10 7.55 13.92 -10.02
CA THR A 10 8.00 13.79 -8.62
C THR A 10 7.54 12.47 -7.98
N PRO A 11 8.29 11.95 -6.99
CA PRO A 11 7.81 10.84 -6.16
C PRO A 11 6.51 11.15 -5.40
N GLN A 12 6.26 12.43 -5.08
CA GLN A 12 5.02 12.84 -4.42
C GLN A 12 3.80 12.62 -5.31
N TYR A 13 3.92 12.81 -6.62
CA TYR A 13 2.82 12.49 -7.54
C TYR A 13 2.53 11.00 -7.58
N ASP A 14 3.57 10.16 -7.64
CA ASP A 14 3.38 8.71 -7.59
C ASP A 14 2.71 8.28 -6.27
N ALA A 15 3.07 8.92 -5.14
CA ALA A 15 2.44 8.70 -3.84
C ALA A 15 0.93 9.05 -3.86
N VAL A 16 0.59 10.29 -4.25
CA VAL A 16 -0.81 10.76 -4.35
C VAL A 16 -1.62 9.92 -5.33
N SER A 17 -1.08 9.68 -6.53
CA SER A 17 -1.71 8.86 -7.57
C SER A 17 -2.04 7.46 -7.06
N SER A 18 -1.15 6.86 -6.27
CA SER A 18 -1.38 5.54 -5.70
C SER A 18 -2.43 5.47 -4.58
N LEU A 19 -2.89 6.61 -4.06
CA LEU A 19 -3.94 6.67 -3.04
C LEU A 19 -5.27 7.15 -3.62
N VAL A 20 -5.23 7.97 -4.67
CA VAL A 20 -6.40 8.55 -5.33
C VAL A 20 -6.92 7.67 -6.46
N ARG A 21 -6.05 6.98 -7.21
CA ARG A 21 -6.47 6.08 -8.31
C ARG A 21 -6.76 4.65 -7.88
N ASP A 22 -6.20 4.24 -6.75
CA ASP A 22 -6.45 2.93 -6.18
C ASP A 22 -7.81 2.96 -5.42
N GLU A 23 -8.34 1.80 -5.04
CA GLU A 23 -9.72 1.59 -4.53
C GLU A 23 -10.07 2.29 -3.18
N PHE A 24 -9.30 3.28 -2.73
CA PHE A 24 -9.49 3.90 -1.42
C PHE A 24 -10.55 5.01 -1.42
N ILE A 25 -10.68 5.74 -2.54
CA ILE A 25 -11.65 6.81 -2.65
C ILE A 25 -12.24 6.94 -4.05
N ASP A 26 -13.57 6.97 -4.11
CA ASP A 26 -14.31 7.18 -5.35
C ASP A 26 -14.66 8.66 -5.52
N GLY A 27 -14.77 9.11 -6.76
CA GLY A 27 -15.18 10.48 -7.09
C GLY A 27 -14.06 11.51 -6.92
N VAL A 28 -12.81 11.07 -6.78
CA VAL A 28 -11.62 11.93 -6.81
C VAL A 28 -10.75 11.47 -7.98
N GLU A 29 -10.44 12.39 -8.89
CA GLU A 29 -9.57 12.16 -10.02
C GLU A 29 -8.41 13.16 -10.02
N LEU A 30 -7.30 12.78 -10.62
CA LEU A 30 -6.16 13.67 -10.83
C LEU A 30 -6.13 14.10 -12.29
N GLY A 31 -5.99 15.40 -12.51
CA GLY A 31 -5.76 15.96 -13.83
C GLY A 31 -4.59 15.26 -14.51
N LEU A 32 -4.84 14.72 -15.70
CA LEU A 32 -3.99 13.78 -16.42
C LEU A 32 -3.08 14.47 -17.45
N SER A 33 -3.39 15.71 -17.84
CA SER A 33 -2.66 16.43 -18.88
C SER A 33 -1.69 17.48 -18.31
N GLN A 34 -0.62 17.78 -19.08
CA GLN A 34 0.27 18.91 -18.79
C GLN A 34 -0.49 20.25 -18.70
N ASN A 35 -1.64 20.34 -19.36
CA ASN A 35 -2.52 21.52 -19.33
C ASN A 35 -3.45 21.56 -18.11
N GLU A 36 -3.70 20.41 -17.47
CA GLU A 36 -4.51 20.30 -16.25
C GLU A 36 -3.69 20.53 -14.96
N LEU A 37 -2.41 20.89 -15.08
CA LEU A 37 -1.58 21.49 -14.02
C LEU A 37 -1.51 20.70 -12.69
N CYS A 38 -1.72 19.38 -12.74
CA CYS A 38 -1.83 18.53 -11.54
C CYS A 38 -2.93 19.03 -10.58
N THR A 39 -4.10 19.31 -11.12
CA THR A 39 -5.31 19.60 -10.33
C THR A 39 -5.94 18.33 -9.77
N VAL A 40 -6.77 18.49 -8.74
CA VAL A 40 -7.69 17.45 -8.27
C VAL A 40 -9.10 17.79 -8.75
N LEU A 41 -9.79 16.79 -9.27
CA LEU A 41 -11.16 16.87 -9.75
C LEU A 41 -12.03 16.04 -8.82
N ILE A 42 -13.11 16.62 -8.30
CA ILE A 42 -13.99 15.98 -7.32
C ILE A 42 -15.43 16.06 -7.82
N SER A 43 -16.00 14.92 -8.23
CA SER A 43 -17.34 14.86 -8.83
C SER A 43 -18.46 15.12 -7.81
N ASP A 44 -18.26 14.71 -6.56
CA ASP A 44 -19.17 15.01 -5.45
C ASP A 44 -18.35 15.40 -4.22
N LEU A 45 -18.14 16.71 -4.07
CA LEU A 45 -17.37 17.26 -2.95
C LEU A 45 -17.96 16.86 -1.60
N SER A 46 -19.28 16.79 -1.47
CA SER A 46 -19.94 16.49 -0.20
C SER A 46 -19.74 15.03 0.20
N ALA A 47 -19.90 14.10 -0.74
CA ALA A 47 -19.68 12.68 -0.50
C ALA A 47 -18.20 12.39 -0.17
N VAL A 48 -17.27 13.00 -0.91
CA VAL A 48 -15.83 12.86 -0.66
C VAL A 48 -15.44 13.42 0.71
N CYS A 49 -15.93 14.61 1.06
CA CYS A 49 -15.68 15.22 2.37
C CYS A 49 -16.24 14.36 3.51
N ALA A 50 -17.45 13.81 3.35
CA ALA A 50 -18.05 12.93 4.35
C ALA A 50 -17.25 11.63 4.55
N ARG A 51 -16.74 11.02 3.47
CA ARG A 51 -15.88 9.83 3.55
C ARG A 51 -14.53 10.11 4.22
N LEU A 52 -13.98 11.29 3.98
CA LEU A 52 -12.67 11.68 4.50
C LEU A 52 -12.73 12.41 5.85
N ASP A 53 -13.93 12.62 6.40
CA ASP A 53 -14.13 13.43 7.60
C ASP A 53 -13.44 14.80 7.46
N MET A 54 -13.71 15.47 6.33
CA MET A 54 -13.19 16.79 5.98
C MET A 54 -14.34 17.80 5.89
N ASN A 55 -14.04 19.07 6.13
CA ASN A 55 -15.03 20.13 6.02
C ASN A 55 -15.10 20.68 4.58
N PRO A 56 -16.23 20.53 3.86
CA PRO A 56 -16.35 20.98 2.47
C PRO A 56 -16.17 22.49 2.32
N ASP A 57 -16.51 23.29 3.34
CA ASP A 57 -16.35 24.75 3.28
C ASP A 57 -14.89 25.17 3.39
N GLU A 58 -14.05 24.41 4.09
CA GLU A 58 -12.60 24.63 4.12
C GLU A 58 -11.97 24.32 2.77
N LEU A 59 -12.41 23.24 2.10
CA LEU A 59 -11.91 22.88 0.77
C LEU A 59 -12.26 23.96 -0.26
N ARG A 60 -13.47 24.54 -0.17
CA ARG A 60 -13.89 25.65 -1.04
C ARG A 60 -13.09 26.94 -0.84
N GLN A 61 -12.49 27.11 0.34
CA GLN A 61 -11.66 28.28 0.66
C GLN A 61 -10.21 28.12 0.17
N GLU A 62 -9.82 26.96 -0.35
CA GLU A 62 -8.48 26.76 -0.90
C GLU A 62 -8.22 27.75 -2.05
N PRO A 63 -7.07 28.45 -2.05
CA PRO A 63 -6.70 29.31 -3.16
C PRO A 63 -6.68 28.52 -4.46
N LEU A 64 -7.28 29.07 -5.52
CA LEU A 64 -7.39 28.46 -6.85
C LEU A 64 -8.36 27.27 -6.95
N ALA A 65 -9.13 26.97 -5.88
CA ALA A 65 -10.26 26.06 -5.99
C ALA A 65 -11.49 26.77 -6.58
N PHE A 66 -12.25 26.06 -7.41
CA PHE A 66 -13.50 26.54 -7.98
C PHE A 66 -14.44 25.36 -8.29
N THR A 67 -15.69 25.67 -8.60
CA THR A 67 -16.68 24.67 -9.03
C THR A 67 -17.17 25.04 -10.42
N GLU A 68 -17.15 24.09 -11.33
CA GLU A 68 -17.68 24.25 -12.68
C GLU A 68 -19.21 24.24 -12.69
N GLU A 69 -19.82 24.66 -13.80
CA GLU A 69 -21.29 24.77 -13.93
C GLU A 69 -22.01 23.41 -13.79
N ASP A 70 -21.33 22.31 -14.09
CA ASP A 70 -21.82 20.95 -13.96
C ASP A 70 -21.70 20.38 -12.53
N GLY A 71 -21.14 21.15 -11.59
CA GLY A 71 -20.93 20.75 -10.21
C GLY A 71 -19.59 20.07 -9.94
N LEU A 72 -18.72 19.91 -10.94
CA LEU A 72 -17.37 19.39 -10.75
C LEU A 72 -16.52 20.37 -9.93
N PHE A 73 -16.02 19.93 -8.79
CA PHE A 73 -15.12 20.74 -7.97
C PHE A 73 -13.67 20.53 -8.41
N VAL A 74 -12.99 21.63 -8.74
CA VAL A 74 -11.60 21.63 -9.21
C VAL A 74 -10.74 22.31 -8.16
N GLY A 75 -9.67 21.64 -7.73
CA GLY A 75 -8.75 22.14 -6.71
C GLY A 75 -7.28 22.06 -7.12
N PRO A 76 -6.40 22.82 -6.45
CA PRO A 76 -4.96 22.80 -6.70
C PRO A 76 -4.29 21.49 -6.26
N TRP A 77 -3.06 21.24 -6.72
CA TRP A 77 -2.26 20.08 -6.32
C TRP A 77 -2.07 19.95 -4.79
N SER A 78 -1.95 21.08 -4.08
CA SER A 78 -1.84 21.08 -2.61
C SER A 78 -3.05 20.43 -1.95
N LEU A 79 -4.25 20.58 -2.54
CA LEU A 79 -5.45 19.93 -2.06
C LEU A 79 -5.42 18.43 -2.38
N ALA A 80 -4.92 18.01 -3.55
CA ALA A 80 -4.70 16.60 -3.87
C ALA A 80 -3.81 15.90 -2.82
N VAL A 81 -2.72 16.56 -2.41
CA VAL A 81 -1.82 16.06 -1.36
C VAL A 81 -2.52 15.95 0.00
N LYS A 82 -3.34 16.96 0.38
CA LYS A 82 -4.13 16.92 1.63
C LYS A 82 -5.11 15.75 1.63
N ILE A 83 -5.83 15.57 0.52
CA ILE A 83 -6.77 14.46 0.34
C ILE A 83 -6.04 13.12 0.43
N ALA A 84 -4.94 12.93 -0.30
CA ALA A 84 -4.18 11.68 -0.28
C ALA A 84 -3.61 11.36 1.11
N ARG A 85 -3.10 12.36 1.83
CA ARG A 85 -2.66 12.16 3.22
C ARG A 85 -3.84 11.70 4.09
N ARG A 86 -5.00 12.35 3.97
CA ARG A 86 -6.18 11.97 4.75
C ARG A 86 -6.67 10.55 4.43
N VAL A 87 -6.59 10.15 3.15
CA VAL A 87 -6.84 8.76 2.72
C VAL A 87 -5.88 7.79 3.42
N ALA A 88 -4.58 8.11 3.46
CA ALA A 88 -3.57 7.27 4.12
C ALA A 88 -3.81 7.13 5.62
N GLU A 89 -4.14 8.23 6.31
CA GLU A 89 -4.46 8.23 7.75
C GLU A 89 -5.68 7.34 8.08
N LEU A 90 -6.76 7.46 7.30
CA LEU A 90 -8.00 6.71 7.53
C LEU A 90 -7.88 5.23 7.16
N ASN A 91 -7.02 4.89 6.20
CA ASN A 91 -6.89 3.54 5.65
C ASN A 91 -5.53 2.90 5.95
N GLY A 92 -4.87 3.32 7.04
CA GLY A 92 -3.47 3.02 7.33
C GLY A 92 -3.08 1.54 7.18
N GLU A 93 -3.87 0.61 7.76
CA GLU A 93 -3.57 -0.83 7.65
C GLU A 93 -3.59 -1.33 6.19
N ALA A 94 -4.62 -0.94 5.42
CA ALA A 94 -4.78 -1.37 4.03
C ALA A 94 -3.75 -0.71 3.09
N VAL A 95 -3.44 0.57 3.33
CA VAL A 95 -2.41 1.31 2.59
C VAL A 95 -1.02 0.73 2.88
N MET A 96 -0.71 0.42 4.14
CA MET A 96 0.57 -0.20 4.51
C MET A 96 0.73 -1.59 3.90
N GLN A 97 -0.34 -2.37 3.79
CA GLN A 97 -0.29 -3.65 3.07
C GLN A 97 0.11 -3.46 1.60
N GLN A 98 -0.41 -2.43 0.93
CA GLN A 98 0.02 -2.12 -0.43
C GLN A 98 1.46 -1.62 -0.50
N VAL A 99 1.92 -0.86 0.49
CA VAL A 99 3.32 -0.42 0.62
C VAL A 99 4.25 -1.63 0.66
N ILE A 100 3.96 -2.60 1.54
CA ILE A 100 4.74 -3.83 1.68
C ILE A 100 4.76 -4.61 0.35
N GLU A 101 3.60 -4.80 -0.29
CA GLU A 101 3.53 -5.49 -1.59
C GLU A 101 4.32 -4.76 -2.69
N LYS A 102 4.34 -3.43 -2.68
CA LYS A 102 5.10 -2.61 -3.62
C LYS A 102 6.61 -2.78 -3.37
N GLU A 103 7.06 -2.77 -2.12
CA GLU A 103 8.47 -2.99 -1.74
C GLU A 103 8.95 -4.40 -2.11
N GLU A 104 8.21 -5.45 -1.73
CA GLU A 104 8.55 -6.84 -2.09
C GLU A 104 8.68 -7.01 -3.61
N ARG A 105 7.80 -6.37 -4.38
CA ARG A 105 7.87 -6.41 -5.85
C ARG A 105 9.10 -5.69 -6.38
N ILE A 106 9.44 -4.52 -5.85
CA ILE A 106 10.62 -3.75 -6.25
C ILE A 106 11.88 -4.56 -5.97
N GLU A 107 11.96 -5.21 -4.80
CA GLU A 107 13.08 -6.09 -4.44
C GLU A 107 13.22 -7.26 -5.43
N LEU A 108 12.12 -7.96 -5.71
CA LEU A 108 12.12 -9.08 -6.66
C LEU A 108 12.55 -8.63 -8.07
N GLU A 109 12.01 -7.52 -8.56
CA GLU A 109 12.35 -6.97 -9.87
C GLU A 109 13.81 -6.47 -9.92
N SER A 110 14.36 -6.00 -8.79
CA SER A 110 15.76 -5.57 -8.68
C SER A 110 16.76 -6.73 -8.77
N VAL A 111 16.31 -7.96 -8.49
CA VAL A 111 17.14 -9.17 -8.60
C VAL A 111 16.93 -9.87 -9.96
N HIS A 112 15.67 -9.99 -10.39
CA HIS A 112 15.30 -10.84 -11.53
C HIS A 112 14.93 -10.08 -12.81
N GLY A 113 14.84 -8.76 -12.74
CA GLY A 113 14.30 -7.93 -13.81
C GLY A 113 12.78 -8.03 -13.85
N ARG A 114 12.19 -7.42 -14.89
CA ARG A 114 10.74 -7.29 -15.01
C ARG A 114 10.29 -7.74 -16.39
N THR A 115 9.32 -8.66 -16.41
CA THR A 115 8.61 -9.04 -17.64
C THR A 115 7.26 -8.36 -17.65
N TYR A 116 6.95 -7.64 -18.73
CA TYR A 116 5.65 -7.03 -18.93
C TYR A 116 5.15 -7.25 -20.35
N THR A 117 3.85 -7.08 -20.52
CA THR A 117 3.16 -7.30 -21.78
C THR A 117 2.95 -5.97 -22.51
N VAL A 118 3.24 -5.93 -23.80
CA VAL A 118 3.16 -4.73 -24.64
C VAL A 118 2.29 -4.99 -25.87
N GLY A 119 1.57 -3.95 -26.30
CA GLY A 119 0.79 -3.96 -27.54
C GLY A 119 -0.50 -4.78 -27.47
N ARG A 120 -1.29 -4.70 -28.56
CA ARG A 120 -2.56 -5.44 -28.70
C ARG A 120 -2.35 -6.95 -28.75
N GLU A 121 -1.21 -7.40 -29.27
CA GLU A 121 -0.85 -8.82 -29.44
C GLU A 121 -0.27 -9.47 -28.17
N ARG A 122 -0.20 -8.71 -27.07
CA ARG A 122 0.30 -9.19 -25.77
C ARG A 122 1.72 -9.77 -25.83
N GLU A 123 2.60 -9.10 -26.56
CA GLU A 123 4.00 -9.49 -26.63
C GLU A 123 4.67 -9.35 -25.25
N LYS A 124 5.45 -10.36 -24.82
CA LYS A 124 6.18 -10.31 -23.55
C LYS A 124 7.55 -9.67 -23.76
N ARG A 125 7.79 -8.55 -23.10
CA ARG A 125 9.09 -7.87 -23.06
C ARG A 125 9.71 -8.05 -21.69
N TRP A 126 10.95 -8.53 -21.67
CA TRP A 126 11.77 -8.58 -20.46
C TRP A 126 12.70 -7.38 -20.41
N VAL A 127 12.83 -6.78 -19.23
CA VAL A 127 13.76 -5.70 -18.91
C VAL A 127 14.67 -6.19 -17.80
N PRO A 128 15.99 -6.13 -18.00
CA PRO A 128 16.93 -6.63 -17.01
C PRO A 128 17.04 -5.65 -15.84
N PRO A 129 17.49 -6.11 -14.66
CA PRO A 129 17.49 -5.30 -13.44
C PRO A 129 18.22 -3.95 -13.54
N GLU A 130 19.29 -3.86 -14.33
CA GLU A 130 20.13 -2.65 -14.40
C GLU A 130 19.36 -1.46 -14.95
N HIS A 131 18.39 -1.72 -15.85
CA HIS A 131 17.53 -0.70 -16.44
C HIS A 131 16.37 -0.27 -15.52
N LEU A 132 16.17 -0.94 -14.39
CA LEU A 132 15.09 -0.63 -13.46
C LEU A 132 15.53 0.24 -12.28
N LYS A 133 16.85 0.38 -12.04
CA LYS A 133 17.41 1.05 -10.86
C LYS A 133 16.82 2.43 -10.58
N GLU A 134 16.81 3.32 -11.57
CA GLU A 134 16.30 4.68 -11.40
C GLU A 134 14.79 4.71 -11.14
N ARG A 135 14.04 3.87 -11.87
CA ARG A 135 12.60 3.70 -11.67
C ARG A 135 12.30 3.20 -10.26
N HIS A 136 13.00 2.17 -9.81
CA HIS A 136 12.83 1.59 -8.48
C HIS A 136 13.19 2.58 -7.38
N ALA A 137 14.27 3.36 -7.55
CA ALA A 137 14.62 4.43 -6.61
C ALA A 137 13.49 5.46 -6.48
N LYS A 138 12.91 5.91 -7.59
CA LYS A 138 11.76 6.83 -7.57
C LYS A 138 10.53 6.21 -6.90
N GLN A 139 10.24 4.93 -7.19
CA GLN A 139 9.11 4.22 -6.59
C GLN A 139 9.28 4.04 -5.08
N LEU A 140 10.49 3.72 -4.61
CA LEU A 140 10.79 3.61 -3.17
C LEU A 140 10.62 4.96 -2.46
N MET A 141 11.03 6.08 -3.10
CA MET A 141 10.75 7.42 -2.55
C MET A 141 9.25 7.69 -2.41
N ALA A 142 8.45 7.32 -3.41
CA ALA A 142 6.99 7.49 -3.35
C ALA A 142 6.37 6.62 -2.24
N VAL A 143 6.81 5.37 -2.12
CA VAL A 143 6.37 4.46 -1.06
C VAL A 143 6.71 4.98 0.34
N ASN A 144 7.90 5.54 0.52
CA ASN A 144 8.29 6.15 1.80
C ASN A 144 7.39 7.34 2.18
N ILE A 145 7.02 8.19 1.21
CA ILE A 145 6.07 9.28 1.44
C ILE A 145 4.72 8.75 1.92
N VAL A 146 4.20 7.68 1.30
CA VAL A 146 2.94 7.05 1.70
C VAL A 146 3.04 6.45 3.11
N ARG A 147 4.16 5.77 3.43
CA ARG A 147 4.43 5.24 4.77
C ARG A 147 4.39 6.35 5.82
N GLU A 148 5.05 7.48 5.56
CA GLU A 148 5.04 8.63 6.46
C GLU A 148 3.61 9.17 6.70
N TRP A 149 2.74 9.17 5.69
CA TRP A 149 1.36 9.64 5.81
C TRP A 149 0.43 8.69 6.56
N CYS A 150 0.74 7.39 6.64
CA CYS A 150 -0.06 6.44 7.43
C CYS A 150 0.04 6.71 8.94
N GLY A 151 1.06 7.47 9.37
CA GLY A 151 1.28 7.82 10.76
C GLY A 151 2.03 6.75 11.56
N LYS A 152 2.71 7.20 12.62
CA LYS A 152 3.62 6.38 13.43
C LYS A 152 2.91 5.25 14.16
N GLU A 153 1.69 5.48 14.65
CA GLU A 153 0.91 4.51 15.41
C GLU A 153 0.51 3.29 14.58
N VAL A 154 0.14 3.49 13.31
CA VAL A 154 -0.19 2.41 12.38
C VAL A 154 1.05 1.57 12.08
N ILE A 155 2.19 2.23 11.87
CA ILE A 155 3.49 1.56 11.63
C ILE A 155 3.86 0.71 12.86
N GLU A 156 3.86 1.31 14.06
CA GLU A 156 4.21 0.63 15.31
C GLU A 156 3.31 -0.58 15.59
N ARG A 157 2.01 -0.45 15.34
CA ARG A 157 1.05 -1.56 15.49
C ARG A 157 1.32 -2.69 14.50
N LEU A 158 1.67 -2.38 13.26
CA LEU A 158 2.01 -3.39 12.26
C LEU A 158 3.31 -4.10 12.60
N ASP A 159 4.33 -3.35 13.05
CA ASP A 159 5.60 -3.90 13.54
C ASP A 159 5.39 -4.81 14.75
N GLU A 160 4.52 -4.41 15.70
CA GLU A 160 4.14 -5.24 16.84
C GLU A 160 3.45 -6.53 16.39
N LEU A 161 2.49 -6.44 15.46
CA LEU A 161 1.81 -7.62 14.91
C LEU A 161 2.78 -8.57 14.19
N GLU A 162 3.77 -8.03 13.49
CA GLU A 162 4.83 -8.82 12.84
C GLU A 162 5.69 -9.52 13.88
N ALA A 163 6.19 -8.80 14.88
CA ALA A 163 6.98 -9.35 15.98
C ALA A 163 6.22 -10.44 16.74
N LEU A 164 4.93 -10.24 17.03
CA LEU A 164 4.08 -11.25 17.65
C LEU A 164 3.91 -12.49 16.77
N ARG A 165 3.77 -12.32 15.45
CA ARG A 165 3.67 -13.46 14.51
C ARG A 165 4.97 -14.24 14.44
N GLU A 166 6.12 -13.57 14.45
CA GLU A 166 7.43 -14.21 14.52
C GLU A 166 7.60 -15.01 15.81
N GLU A 167 7.18 -14.45 16.94
CA GLU A 167 7.26 -15.11 18.23
C GLU A 167 6.36 -16.34 18.30
N VAL A 168 5.12 -16.26 17.81
CA VAL A 168 4.21 -17.41 17.69
C VAL A 168 4.84 -18.50 16.82
N ARG A 169 5.49 -18.14 15.70
CA ARG A 169 6.20 -19.09 14.84
C ARG A 169 7.37 -19.75 15.58
N ARG A 170 8.18 -18.97 16.30
CA ARG A 170 9.33 -19.46 17.08
C ARG A 170 8.89 -20.45 18.15
N LEU A 171 7.83 -20.11 18.91
CA LEU A 171 7.24 -21.00 19.92
C LEU A 171 6.68 -22.27 19.29
N GLY A 172 5.97 -22.15 18.18
CA GLY A 172 5.47 -23.30 17.44
C GLY A 172 6.59 -24.26 17.03
N LEU A 173 7.70 -23.75 16.47
CA LEU A 173 8.85 -24.58 16.08
C LEU A 173 9.57 -25.21 17.29
N LEU A 174 9.55 -24.56 18.45
CA LEU A 174 10.05 -25.15 19.70
C LEU A 174 9.18 -26.32 20.14
N VAL A 175 7.86 -26.16 20.10
CA VAL A 175 6.93 -27.22 20.49
C VAL A 175 6.99 -28.40 19.52
N GLU A 176 7.06 -28.17 18.21
CA GLU A 176 7.24 -29.24 17.22
C GLU A 176 8.52 -30.06 17.48
N ARG A 177 9.62 -29.40 17.85
CA ARG A 177 10.86 -30.09 18.27
C ARG A 177 10.66 -30.90 19.55
N ALA A 178 9.99 -30.34 20.56
CA ALA A 178 9.72 -31.06 21.80
C ALA A 178 8.85 -32.30 21.58
N ILE A 179 7.81 -32.21 20.73
CA ILE A 179 6.98 -33.34 20.31
C ILE A 179 7.82 -34.42 19.63
N ALA A 180 8.74 -34.02 18.73
CA ALA A 180 9.64 -34.96 18.05
C ALA A 180 10.55 -35.70 19.04
N GLU A 181 11.15 -35.00 20.00
CA GLU A 181 11.98 -35.61 21.06
C GLU A 181 11.17 -36.55 21.96
N LEU A 182 9.97 -36.15 22.39
CA LEU A 182 9.09 -37.01 23.21
C LEU A 182 8.74 -38.32 22.50
N ARG A 183 8.49 -38.26 21.18
CA ARG A 183 8.27 -39.46 20.36
C ARG A 183 9.50 -40.36 20.32
N GLN A 184 10.69 -39.78 20.17
CA GLN A 184 11.96 -40.54 20.19
C GLN A 184 12.19 -41.23 21.53
N CYS A 185 11.78 -40.61 22.64
CA CYS A 185 11.85 -41.20 23.98
C CYS A 185 10.69 -42.17 24.31
N GLY A 186 9.80 -42.46 23.37
CA GLY A 186 8.66 -43.38 23.58
C GLY A 186 7.47 -42.79 24.33
N GLN A 187 7.47 -41.49 24.64
CA GLN A 187 6.37 -40.77 25.31
C GLN A 187 5.27 -40.37 24.31
N THR A 188 4.73 -41.36 23.58
CA THR A 188 3.84 -41.14 22.44
C THR A 188 2.49 -40.54 22.82
N THR A 189 1.92 -40.90 23.97
CA THR A 189 0.65 -40.34 24.46
C THR A 189 0.79 -38.85 24.79
N ILE A 190 1.85 -38.46 25.47
CA ILE A 190 2.11 -37.05 25.83
C ILE A 190 2.36 -36.22 24.56
N ALA A 191 3.15 -36.76 23.62
CA ALA A 191 3.38 -36.12 22.33
C ALA A 191 2.09 -35.91 21.53
N ALA A 192 1.18 -36.89 21.53
CA ALA A 192 -0.12 -36.80 20.85
C ALA A 192 -1.05 -35.77 21.50
N THR A 193 -1.08 -35.66 22.83
CA THR A 193 -1.82 -34.61 23.53
C THR A 193 -1.29 -33.22 23.18
N MET A 194 0.03 -33.02 23.22
CA MET A 194 0.65 -31.74 22.87
C MET A 194 0.40 -31.33 21.42
N GLU A 195 0.41 -32.29 20.49
CA GLU A 195 0.08 -32.03 19.08
C GLU A 195 -1.39 -31.65 18.90
N SER A 196 -2.29 -32.28 19.65
CA SER A 196 -3.72 -31.93 19.68
C SER A 196 -3.96 -30.54 20.26
N ASP A 197 -3.27 -30.19 21.35
CA ASP A 197 -3.39 -28.89 22.01
C ASP A 197 -2.83 -27.74 21.15
N LEU A 198 -1.84 -28.03 20.29
CA LEU A 198 -1.35 -27.08 19.28
C LEU A 198 -2.40 -26.76 18.21
N GLY A 199 -3.37 -27.65 18.00
CA GLY A 199 -4.46 -27.55 17.03
C GLY A 199 -4.03 -27.70 15.56
N VAL A 200 -3.14 -26.85 15.06
CA VAL A 200 -2.64 -26.85 13.67
C VAL A 200 -1.12 -26.90 13.67
N PRO A 201 -0.49 -27.84 12.93
CA PRO A 201 0.96 -27.86 12.75
C PRO A 201 1.47 -26.51 12.24
N VAL A 202 2.62 -26.02 12.71
CA VAL A 202 3.22 -24.76 12.24
C VAL A 202 3.55 -24.82 10.76
N SER A 203 3.91 -26.02 10.27
CA SER A 203 4.03 -26.31 8.84
C SER A 203 2.75 -26.05 8.02
N ARG A 204 1.57 -26.05 8.67
CA ARG A 204 0.26 -25.72 8.10
C ARG A 204 -0.24 -24.32 8.45
N LEU A 205 0.46 -23.56 9.32
CA LEU A 205 0.31 -22.11 9.43
C LEU A 205 0.93 -21.43 8.20
N VAL A 206 0.46 -21.84 7.01
CA VAL A 206 0.59 -21.02 5.81
C VAL A 206 -0.39 -19.89 6.03
N LEU A 207 0.10 -18.76 6.53
CA LEU A 207 -0.57 -17.49 6.28
C LEU A 207 -0.81 -17.47 4.78
N ARG A 208 -2.09 -17.51 4.39
CA ARG A 208 -2.47 -17.30 3.00
C ARG A 208 -1.86 -15.95 2.61
N ARG A 209 -0.70 -15.95 1.94
CA ARG A 209 -0.45 -14.99 0.87
C ARG A 209 -1.66 -15.18 -0.03
N ARG A 210 -2.65 -14.28 0.07
CA ARG A 210 -3.87 -14.33 -0.74
C ARG A 210 -3.40 -14.52 -2.18
N LYS A 211 -3.56 -15.73 -2.72
CA LYS A 211 -3.36 -15.97 -4.14
C LYS A 211 -4.44 -15.16 -4.84
N LYS A 212 -4.01 -14.14 -5.58
CA LYS A 212 -4.84 -13.41 -6.55
C LYS A 212 -5.59 -14.42 -7.43
N LYS A 213 -6.90 -14.23 -7.56
CA LYS A 213 -7.64 -14.67 -8.74
C LYS A 213 -7.53 -13.60 -9.80
#